data_AF-A0A161YM65-F1
#
_entry.id   AF-A0A161YM65-F1
#
_cell.length_a   1.000
_cell.length_b   1.000
_cell.length_c   1.000
_cell.angle_alpha   90.00
_cell.angle_beta   90.00
_cell.angle_gamma   90.00
#
_symmetry.space_group_name_H-M   'P 1'
#
loop_
_entity.id
_entity.type
_entity.pdbx_description
1 polymer ?
#
loop_
_entity_poly.entity_id
_entity_poly.type
_entity_poly.pdbx_seq_one_letter_code
_entity_poly.pdbx_strand_id
1 'polypeptide(L)'
;MFSVTSWTASASTLLLLLSPLLARPASALAAAESDFAIQAKQTDLVTAAAENDYSCSRTKPCELGCCKLDDTGTGVCGAGPDFCGADVCYSQCSWKSECDPGWGIQWSNASSCPLEVCCSDFGFCGTTADFCNGRVVSKPECSGRSSDARTIGYYEGWNAQRPCGTMPPKDIPLGYYTHIFYSFALIDPKSFHVAPMDAETASHYDEVTALKAKQSGLEVWIAIGGWAMNDPGPFRTAFSDMAASEANQDAFFDSLVTFLLQHNFDGVDLDWEYPVAEDRGGVEADFKNFSNMLRRLRAHLNRSGKRFGVSLTLPASYWYLRGFDIVNLEPHIDFFNVMTYDIHGTWDSTVRSMGPYAFAHTNLTEIDLGLELLWRNNINPERVNMGLGFYGRSFTMKDPSCMAAGCEFTEGARGGECTGTPGVLSAAEIVKILKRDDARMTLDEAAAVQIVTWDSDQWVSWDDQTTLKMKQDFANRRCLGGTMVWAIDLDDGTLIGELGANLNRPKAQVYNSTYMMADTATYTSGEEAEL
;
A
#
# COMPACT_ATOMS: atom_id res chain seq x y z
N MET A 1 29.50 62.20 8.49
CA MET A 1 30.49 63.15 7.92
C MET A 1 31.33 62.42 6.87
N PHE A 2 32.09 63.14 6.05
CA PHE A 2 32.80 62.63 4.87
C PHE A 2 34.26 62.21 5.15
N SER A 3 34.91 61.68 4.09
CA SER A 3 36.34 61.32 3.92
C SER A 3 36.75 59.92 4.42
N VAL A 4 37.37 58.99 3.67
CA VAL A 4 38.03 58.92 2.33
C VAL A 4 39.57 59.08 2.31
N THR A 5 40.23 58.07 1.69
CA THR A 5 41.59 57.97 1.07
C THR A 5 42.91 57.75 1.86
N SER A 6 43.85 57.11 1.12
CA SER A 6 45.29 56.81 1.32
C SER A 6 45.64 55.60 2.21
N TRP A 7 46.42 54.57 1.82
CA TRP A 7 47.48 54.28 0.81
C TRP A 7 48.93 54.67 1.14
N THR A 8 49.71 53.71 1.66
CA THR A 8 51.10 53.32 1.26
C THR A 8 51.31 51.83 1.65
N ALA A 9 52.03 50.90 1.01
CA ALA A 9 52.80 50.76 -0.25
C ALA A 9 54.32 50.46 -0.08
N SER A 10 54.72 49.17 -0.14
CA SER A 10 56.00 48.59 -0.65
C SER A 10 56.04 47.09 -0.27
N ALA A 11 56.08 46.12 -1.20
CA ALA A 11 57.19 45.66 -2.07
C ALA A 11 58.15 44.68 -1.33
N SER A 12 58.59 43.53 -1.88
CA SER A 12 58.80 43.11 -3.30
C SER A 12 58.52 41.59 -3.48
N THR A 13 57.91 41.10 -4.58
CA THR A 13 58.53 40.64 -5.87
C THR A 13 59.38 39.36 -5.67
N LEU A 14 59.17 38.18 -6.29
CA LEU A 14 58.35 37.66 -7.42
C LEU A 14 58.08 36.12 -7.13
N LEU A 15 57.46 35.19 -7.90
CA LEU A 15 56.93 35.06 -9.28
C LEU A 15 55.82 33.95 -9.33
N LEU A 16 55.39 33.58 -10.55
CA LEU A 16 54.51 32.49 -11.04
C LEU A 16 54.73 31.07 -10.42
N LEU A 17 53.74 30.17 -10.36
CA LEU A 17 52.79 29.75 -11.44
C LEU A 17 51.35 29.38 -10.98
N LEU A 18 50.39 29.73 -11.85
CA LEU A 18 49.11 29.05 -12.16
C LEU A 18 48.09 28.71 -11.04
N SER A 19 47.19 29.67 -10.80
CA SER A 19 45.70 29.58 -10.77
C SER A 19 44.94 28.61 -9.81
N PRO A 20 43.70 28.97 -9.41
CA PRO A 20 43.05 28.38 -8.23
C PRO A 20 42.02 27.27 -8.54
N LEU A 21 41.72 26.48 -7.50
CA LEU A 21 40.48 25.70 -7.39
C LEU A 21 39.61 26.28 -6.29
N LEU A 22 38.31 26.40 -6.57
CA LEU A 22 37.30 27.07 -5.74
C LEU A 22 36.73 26.14 -4.65
N ALA A 23 35.94 26.74 -3.76
CA ALA A 23 35.25 26.08 -2.65
C ALA A 23 34.54 24.77 -3.02
N ARG A 24 34.64 23.78 -2.13
CA ARG A 24 33.67 22.68 -2.01
C ARG A 24 32.57 23.09 -1.00
N PRO A 25 31.27 22.96 -1.32
CA PRO A 25 30.19 23.16 -0.37
C PRO A 25 30.05 21.96 0.58
N ALA A 26 29.32 22.15 1.69
CA ALA A 26 29.09 21.12 2.71
C ALA A 26 28.16 19.96 2.26
N SER A 27 27.61 20.00 1.03
CA SER A 27 26.70 18.98 0.49
C SER A 27 27.38 17.62 0.15
N ALA A 28 28.66 17.46 0.46
CA ALA A 28 29.43 16.25 0.16
C ALA A 28 29.59 15.28 1.35
N LEU A 29 29.17 15.65 2.57
CA LEU A 29 29.15 14.72 3.72
C LEU A 29 27.81 13.99 3.82
N ALA A 30 26.68 14.71 3.78
CA ALA A 30 25.34 14.11 3.87
C ALA A 30 25.09 13.02 2.81
N ALA A 31 25.65 13.18 1.61
CA ALA A 31 25.59 12.16 0.55
C ALA A 31 26.33 10.85 0.92
N ALA A 32 27.45 10.94 1.64
CA ALA A 32 28.24 9.78 2.02
C ALA A 32 27.57 8.95 3.14
N GLU A 33 26.78 9.58 3.99
CA GLU A 33 25.99 8.92 5.03
C GLU A 33 24.74 8.24 4.43
N SER A 34 24.08 8.88 3.45
CA SER A 34 23.02 8.22 2.68
C SER A 34 23.53 7.05 1.83
N ASP A 35 24.71 7.17 1.21
CA ASP A 35 25.33 6.09 0.45
C ASP A 35 25.62 4.87 1.34
N PHE A 36 26.07 5.08 2.59
CA PHE A 36 26.30 3.98 3.54
C PHE A 36 25.00 3.26 3.96
N ALA A 37 23.92 4.01 4.20
CA ALA A 37 22.62 3.42 4.53
C ALA A 37 22.00 2.65 3.34
N ILE A 38 22.19 3.15 2.11
CA ILE A 38 21.79 2.45 0.89
C ILE A 38 22.66 1.21 0.67
N GLN A 39 23.99 1.29 0.87
CA GLN A 39 24.88 0.12 0.78
C GLN A 39 24.55 -0.95 1.81
N ALA A 40 24.13 -0.59 3.04
CA ALA A 40 23.64 -1.57 4.01
C ALA A 40 22.40 -2.30 3.47
N LYS A 41 21.33 -1.56 3.12
CA LYS A 41 20.10 -2.13 2.54
C LYS A 41 20.35 -2.98 1.29
N GLN A 42 21.31 -2.58 0.45
CA GLN A 42 21.68 -3.34 -0.76
C GLN A 42 22.56 -4.56 -0.46
N THR A 43 23.38 -4.52 0.59
CA THR A 43 24.17 -5.68 1.04
C THR A 43 23.28 -6.76 1.66
N ASP A 44 22.24 -6.39 2.41
CA ASP A 44 21.34 -7.36 3.03
C ASP A 44 20.32 -7.96 2.03
N LEU A 45 19.92 -7.21 0.99
CA LEU A 45 19.24 -7.81 -0.17
C LEU A 45 20.15 -8.77 -0.95
N VAL A 46 21.47 -8.53 -0.96
CA VAL A 46 22.46 -9.47 -1.52
C VAL A 46 22.71 -10.68 -0.61
N THR A 47 22.53 -10.59 0.71
CA THR A 47 22.56 -11.77 1.59
C THR A 47 21.27 -12.60 1.49
N ALA A 48 20.10 -11.98 1.27
CA ALA A 48 18.88 -12.70 0.90
C ALA A 48 19.04 -13.47 -0.43
N ALA A 49 19.78 -12.92 -1.40
CA ALA A 49 20.18 -13.63 -2.62
C ALA A 49 21.22 -14.74 -2.38
N ALA A 50 21.94 -14.73 -1.25
CA ALA A 50 23.00 -15.69 -0.93
C ALA A 50 22.50 -17.01 -0.29
N GLU A 51 21.26 -17.07 0.21
CA GLU A 51 20.66 -18.31 0.74
C GLU A 51 19.86 -19.12 -0.31
N ASN A 52 19.70 -18.59 -1.52
CA ASN A 52 19.14 -19.37 -2.63
C ASN A 52 20.23 -20.29 -3.21
N ASP A 53 20.16 -21.58 -2.86
CA ASP A 53 21.07 -22.58 -3.41
C ASP A 53 20.69 -22.95 -4.86
N TYR A 54 21.14 -22.08 -5.77
CA TYR A 54 21.09 -22.23 -7.23
C TYR A 54 21.96 -23.38 -7.78
N SER A 55 22.52 -24.26 -6.95
CA SER A 55 23.17 -25.48 -7.41
C SER A 55 22.18 -26.63 -7.64
N CYS A 56 22.53 -27.50 -8.58
CA CYS A 56 21.83 -28.76 -8.82
C CYS A 56 22.81 -29.92 -8.93
N SER A 57 22.30 -31.15 -8.91
CA SER A 57 23.08 -32.37 -9.08
C SER A 57 22.20 -33.51 -9.58
N ARG A 58 22.82 -34.67 -9.84
CA ARG A 58 22.08 -35.90 -10.21
C ARG A 58 21.03 -36.36 -9.18
N THR A 59 21.04 -35.82 -7.96
CA THR A 59 20.05 -36.11 -6.91
C THR A 59 19.38 -34.86 -6.32
N LYS A 60 19.73 -33.65 -6.79
CA LYS A 60 19.09 -32.39 -6.40
C LYS A 60 18.63 -31.66 -7.68
N PRO A 61 17.32 -31.61 -7.97
CA PRO A 61 16.80 -30.72 -9.00
C PRO A 61 16.89 -29.26 -8.55
N CYS A 62 16.67 -28.32 -9.46
CA CYS A 62 16.55 -26.91 -9.15
C CYS A 62 15.25 -26.59 -8.40
N GLU A 63 15.25 -25.49 -7.65
CA GLU A 63 14.02 -24.90 -7.11
C GLU A 63 13.35 -24.02 -8.17
N LEU A 64 14.15 -23.23 -8.89
CA LEU A 64 13.78 -22.42 -10.05
C LEU A 64 14.77 -22.66 -11.19
N GLY A 65 14.29 -22.71 -12.44
CA GLY A 65 15.12 -22.92 -13.62
C GLY A 65 15.31 -24.39 -14.02
N CYS A 66 16.05 -24.57 -15.11
CA CYS A 66 16.54 -25.84 -15.62
C CYS A 66 17.92 -26.14 -15.03
N CYS A 67 18.20 -27.41 -14.72
CA CYS A 67 19.50 -27.85 -14.21
C CYS A 67 20.47 -28.15 -15.34
N LYS A 68 21.65 -27.52 -15.31
CA LYS A 68 22.78 -27.78 -16.22
C LYS A 68 23.95 -28.36 -15.43
N LEU A 69 24.33 -29.62 -15.71
CA LEU A 69 25.43 -30.29 -15.02
C LEU A 69 26.79 -30.08 -15.72
N ASP A 70 27.86 -30.13 -14.91
CA ASP A 70 29.25 -30.25 -15.32
C ASP A 70 29.74 -31.72 -15.34
N ASP A 71 30.98 -31.95 -15.79
CA ASP A 71 31.61 -33.28 -15.90
C ASP A 71 31.72 -34.03 -14.55
N THR A 72 31.68 -33.32 -13.42
CA THR A 72 31.73 -33.91 -12.07
C THR A 72 30.35 -34.34 -11.55
N GLY A 73 29.27 -33.84 -12.17
CA GLY A 73 27.89 -34.17 -11.83
C GLY A 73 27.22 -33.23 -10.81
N THR A 74 27.91 -32.15 -10.42
CA THR A 74 27.29 -30.90 -9.92
C THR A 74 26.82 -30.05 -11.08
N GLY A 75 26.14 -28.94 -10.80
CA GLY A 75 25.62 -28.03 -11.81
C GLY A 75 24.99 -26.78 -11.23
N VAL A 76 24.51 -25.92 -12.12
CA VAL A 76 23.85 -24.66 -11.80
C VAL A 76 22.47 -24.56 -12.45
N CYS A 77 21.60 -23.85 -11.76
CA CYS A 77 20.22 -23.57 -12.17
C CYS A 77 20.14 -22.28 -12.98
N GLY A 78 19.33 -22.27 -14.03
CA GLY A 78 19.15 -21.08 -14.86
C GLY A 78 18.07 -21.27 -15.92
N ALA A 79 17.90 -20.25 -16.76
CA ALA A 79 16.80 -20.15 -17.71
C ALA A 79 17.29 -20.06 -19.17
N GLY A 80 16.36 -20.09 -20.12
CA GLY A 80 16.68 -19.91 -21.54
C GLY A 80 17.39 -21.10 -22.20
N PRO A 81 17.83 -20.95 -23.46
CA PRO A 81 18.39 -22.05 -24.26
C PRO A 81 19.66 -22.66 -23.65
N ASP A 82 20.48 -21.86 -22.98
CA ASP A 82 21.76 -22.30 -22.43
C ASP A 82 21.63 -23.21 -21.21
N PHE A 83 20.44 -23.30 -20.59
CA PHE A 83 20.15 -24.18 -19.45
C PHE A 83 19.04 -25.19 -19.75
N CYS A 84 18.03 -24.80 -20.52
CA CYS A 84 16.86 -25.63 -20.85
C CYS A 84 16.97 -26.35 -22.21
N GLY A 85 18.02 -26.05 -23.00
CA GLY A 85 18.28 -26.70 -24.29
C GLY A 85 18.36 -28.22 -24.19
N ALA A 86 17.77 -28.94 -25.16
CA ALA A 86 17.62 -30.39 -25.11
C ALA A 86 18.95 -31.17 -25.05
N ASP A 87 20.02 -30.61 -25.60
CA ASP A 87 21.38 -31.20 -25.58
C ASP A 87 22.21 -30.81 -24.34
N VAL A 88 21.65 -29.99 -23.44
CA VAL A 88 22.38 -29.31 -22.34
C VAL A 88 21.71 -29.50 -20.98
N CYS A 89 20.38 -29.57 -20.95
CA CYS A 89 19.60 -29.71 -19.72
C CYS A 89 19.62 -31.14 -19.17
N TYR A 90 19.78 -31.26 -17.86
CA TYR A 90 19.69 -32.53 -17.13
C TYR A 90 18.31 -32.78 -16.49
N SER A 91 17.70 -31.75 -15.89
CA SER A 91 16.39 -31.86 -15.25
C SER A 91 15.59 -30.55 -15.31
N GLN A 92 14.27 -30.66 -15.22
CA GLN A 92 13.30 -29.53 -15.34
C GLN A 92 13.37 -28.78 -16.67
N CYS A 93 13.74 -29.46 -17.76
CA CYS A 93 13.95 -28.88 -19.10
C CYS A 93 12.71 -28.27 -19.77
N SER A 94 11.53 -28.40 -19.15
CA SER A 94 10.28 -27.74 -19.53
C SER A 94 9.99 -26.46 -18.71
N TRP A 95 10.88 -26.08 -17.79
CA TRP A 95 10.76 -24.83 -17.04
C TRP A 95 10.94 -23.64 -17.99
N LYS A 96 10.21 -22.56 -17.71
CA LYS A 96 10.14 -21.36 -18.52
C LYS A 96 10.29 -20.13 -17.63
N SER A 97 11.02 -19.14 -18.12
CA SER A 97 11.15 -17.85 -17.45
C SER A 97 9.82 -17.08 -17.45
N GLU A 98 9.68 -16.11 -16.56
CA GLU A 98 8.46 -15.30 -16.46
C GLU A 98 8.24 -14.51 -17.77
N CYS A 99 9.30 -13.86 -18.24
CA CYS A 99 9.34 -13.02 -19.43
C CYS A 99 10.42 -13.45 -20.43
N ASP A 100 10.41 -12.84 -21.61
CA ASP A 100 11.33 -13.11 -22.71
C ASP A 100 12.38 -12.00 -22.85
N PRO A 101 13.65 -12.21 -22.43
CA PRO A 101 14.72 -11.23 -22.61
C PRO A 101 15.31 -11.24 -24.04
N GLY A 102 14.71 -11.96 -24.99
CA GLY A 102 15.22 -12.16 -26.35
C GLY A 102 15.59 -13.61 -26.67
N TRP A 103 15.17 -14.57 -25.85
CA TRP A 103 15.35 -16.00 -26.07
C TRP A 103 14.27 -16.59 -26.99
N GLY A 104 13.07 -16.00 -27.01
CA GLY A 104 11.89 -16.48 -27.70
C GLY A 104 10.94 -17.26 -26.79
N ILE A 105 9.63 -17.04 -26.96
CA ILE A 105 8.51 -17.58 -26.17
C ILE A 105 8.46 -19.11 -26.01
N GLN A 106 9.27 -19.88 -26.74
CA GLN A 106 9.48 -21.31 -26.43
C GLN A 106 10.22 -21.53 -25.08
N TRP A 107 10.96 -20.54 -24.57
CA TRP A 107 11.68 -20.56 -23.29
C TRP A 107 11.04 -19.72 -22.17
N SER A 108 10.00 -18.95 -22.49
CA SER A 108 9.35 -17.99 -21.58
C SER A 108 7.85 -18.21 -21.49
N ASN A 109 7.21 -17.77 -20.40
CA ASN A 109 5.76 -17.84 -20.21
C ASN A 109 5.05 -16.65 -20.89
N ALA A 110 5.60 -15.44 -20.77
CA ALA A 110 5.15 -14.25 -21.47
C ALA A 110 6.26 -13.60 -22.30
N SER A 111 5.88 -12.77 -23.28
CA SER A 111 6.81 -11.97 -24.11
C SER A 111 7.26 -10.67 -23.42
N SER A 112 6.57 -10.27 -22.36
CA SER A 112 6.78 -9.06 -21.56
C SER A 112 6.21 -9.29 -20.17
N CYS A 113 6.62 -8.48 -19.20
CA CYS A 113 6.12 -8.58 -17.83
C CYS A 113 4.74 -7.90 -17.69
N PRO A 114 3.87 -8.41 -16.79
CA PRO A 114 2.69 -7.67 -16.35
C PRO A 114 3.03 -6.25 -15.85
N LEU A 115 2.05 -5.34 -15.97
CA LEU A 115 2.15 -3.95 -15.50
C LEU A 115 3.33 -3.14 -16.08
N GLU A 116 3.88 -3.52 -17.24
CA GLU A 116 5.02 -2.84 -17.88
C GLU A 116 6.23 -2.68 -16.91
N VAL A 117 6.42 -3.66 -16.02
CA VAL A 117 7.69 -3.82 -15.29
C VAL A 117 8.76 -4.42 -16.22
N CYS A 118 10.01 -4.40 -15.79
CA CYS A 118 11.13 -4.73 -16.65
C CYS A 118 11.45 -6.23 -16.62
N CYS A 119 11.76 -6.79 -17.78
CA CYS A 119 12.33 -8.13 -17.90
C CYS A 119 13.86 -8.04 -17.72
N SER A 120 14.38 -8.71 -16.71
CA SER A 120 15.84 -8.88 -16.51
C SER A 120 16.44 -9.79 -17.59
N ASP A 121 17.75 -9.68 -17.80
CA ASP A 121 18.53 -10.54 -18.71
C ASP A 121 18.43 -12.05 -18.35
N PHE A 122 17.95 -12.37 -17.14
CA PHE A 122 17.71 -13.74 -16.65
C PHE A 122 16.24 -14.20 -16.79
N GLY A 123 15.36 -13.36 -17.35
CA GLY A 123 13.96 -13.71 -17.64
C GLY A 123 12.98 -13.58 -16.46
N PHE A 124 13.38 -12.92 -15.37
CA PHE A 124 12.50 -12.57 -14.25
C PHE A 124 12.00 -11.12 -14.37
N CYS A 125 10.83 -10.84 -13.80
CA CYS A 125 10.14 -9.55 -13.85
C CYS A 125 10.37 -8.70 -12.59
N GLY A 126 10.64 -7.40 -12.75
CA GLY A 126 10.88 -6.51 -11.61
C GLY A 126 11.05 -5.03 -11.99
N THR A 127 11.15 -4.18 -10.97
CA THR A 127 11.18 -2.71 -11.10
C THR A 127 12.54 -2.07 -10.78
N THR A 128 13.48 -2.80 -10.15
CA THR A 128 14.79 -2.26 -9.74
C THR A 128 15.71 -2.00 -10.94
N ALA A 129 16.82 -1.28 -10.70
CA ALA A 129 17.81 -0.96 -11.73
C ALA A 129 18.38 -2.21 -12.44
N ASP A 130 18.50 -3.33 -11.73
CA ASP A 130 19.06 -4.60 -12.23
C ASP A 130 18.12 -5.31 -13.20
N PHE A 131 16.81 -5.13 -13.04
CA PHE A 131 15.78 -5.60 -13.97
C PHE A 131 15.56 -4.60 -15.11
N CYS A 132 15.62 -3.30 -14.81
CA CYS A 132 15.31 -2.23 -15.74
C CYS A 132 16.49 -1.73 -16.58
N ASN A 133 17.71 -2.24 -16.39
CA ASN A 133 18.93 -1.74 -17.04
C ASN A 133 19.03 -0.20 -16.93
N GLY A 134 18.76 0.33 -15.72
CA GLY A 134 18.77 1.76 -15.42
C GLY A 134 17.62 2.61 -16.01
N ARG A 135 16.61 2.01 -16.66
CA ARG A 135 15.42 2.74 -17.13
C ARG A 135 14.59 3.24 -15.96
N VAL A 136 14.23 4.53 -15.97
CA VAL A 136 13.37 5.18 -14.98
C VAL A 136 11.99 5.50 -15.55
N VAL A 137 10.97 5.50 -14.68
CA VAL A 137 9.60 5.83 -15.02
C VAL A 137 9.34 7.32 -14.77
N SER A 138 8.62 7.99 -15.67
CA SER A 138 8.17 9.36 -15.45
C SER A 138 7.03 9.38 -14.44
N LYS A 139 7.33 9.66 -13.17
CA LYS A 139 6.32 9.82 -12.12
C LYS A 139 5.60 11.17 -12.27
N PRO A 140 4.30 11.28 -11.94
CA PRO A 140 3.60 12.57 -11.92
C PRO A 140 4.23 13.54 -10.90
N GLU A 141 4.31 14.81 -11.28
CA GLU A 141 4.81 15.91 -10.44
C GLU A 141 3.87 17.13 -10.59
N CYS A 142 3.23 17.52 -9.49
CA CYS A 142 2.27 18.61 -9.39
C CYS A 142 2.61 19.57 -8.24
N SER A 143 1.99 20.75 -8.27
CA SER A 143 2.00 21.72 -7.18
C SER A 143 0.58 22.11 -6.80
N GLY A 144 0.41 22.65 -5.59
CA GLY A 144 -0.90 22.93 -5.03
C GLY A 144 -1.44 21.73 -4.25
N ARG A 145 -2.72 21.43 -4.40
CA ARG A 145 -3.47 20.57 -3.48
C ARG A 145 -4.48 19.64 -4.19
N SER A 146 -4.00 18.77 -5.08
CA SER A 146 -4.86 17.84 -5.84
C SER A 146 -5.58 16.81 -4.95
N SER A 147 -4.95 16.37 -3.87
CA SER A 147 -5.47 15.29 -3.01
C SER A 147 -6.61 15.72 -2.09
N ASP A 148 -7.00 17.01 -2.10
CA ASP A 148 -8.20 17.50 -1.42
C ASP A 148 -9.49 17.16 -2.19
N ALA A 149 -9.40 16.86 -3.49
CA ALA A 149 -10.56 16.68 -4.35
C ALA A 149 -11.42 15.47 -3.91
N ARG A 150 -10.81 14.46 -3.29
CA ARG A 150 -11.51 13.38 -2.61
C ARG A 150 -10.84 13.04 -1.28
N THR A 151 -11.65 12.87 -0.24
CA THR A 151 -11.24 12.32 1.06
C THR A 151 -12.23 11.22 1.38
N ILE A 152 -11.81 9.97 1.23
CA ILE A 152 -12.67 8.79 1.39
C ILE A 152 -12.36 8.15 2.74
N GLY A 153 -13.38 7.66 3.44
CA GLY A 153 -13.18 6.87 4.65
C GLY A 153 -14.02 5.61 4.64
N TYR A 154 -13.37 4.49 4.91
CA TYR A 154 -14.01 3.19 5.07
C TYR A 154 -14.46 3.05 6.51
N TYR A 155 -15.70 2.66 6.71
CA TYR A 155 -16.31 2.47 8.02
C TYR A 155 -16.59 0.98 8.21
N GLU A 156 -15.98 0.38 9.24
CA GLU A 156 -16.19 -1.03 9.57
C GLU A 156 -17.62 -1.23 10.11
N GLY A 157 -18.50 -1.81 9.30
CA GLY A 157 -19.88 -2.10 9.67
C GLY A 157 -20.01 -3.08 10.84
N TRP A 158 -19.00 -3.94 11.00
CA TRP A 158 -18.85 -4.85 12.14
C TRP A 158 -18.21 -4.19 13.38
N ASN A 159 -17.86 -2.90 13.38
CA ASN A 159 -17.11 -2.30 14.51
C ASN A 159 -17.81 -2.46 15.86
N ALA A 160 -19.16 -2.53 15.87
CA ALA A 160 -19.97 -2.78 17.06
C ALA A 160 -19.65 -4.12 17.78
N GLN A 161 -19.01 -5.06 17.08
CA GLN A 161 -18.56 -6.35 17.63
C GLN A 161 -17.31 -6.22 18.52
N ARG A 162 -16.60 -5.08 18.48
CA ARG A 162 -15.44 -4.80 19.35
C ARG A 162 -15.90 -4.53 20.79
N PRO A 163 -15.21 -5.02 21.84
CA PRO A 163 -15.60 -4.81 23.24
C PRO A 163 -15.49 -3.36 23.71
N CYS A 164 -14.72 -2.53 22.99
CA CYS A 164 -14.61 -1.09 23.17
C CYS A 164 -14.16 -0.44 21.85
N GLY A 165 -13.99 0.90 21.84
CA GLY A 165 -13.54 1.61 20.63
C GLY A 165 -14.52 1.49 19.47
N THR A 166 -15.82 1.41 19.77
CA THR A 166 -16.89 1.34 18.76
C THR A 166 -17.36 2.75 18.39
N MET A 167 -17.76 2.94 17.13
CA MET A 167 -18.30 4.20 16.61
C MET A 167 -19.61 3.88 15.87
N PRO A 168 -20.77 4.30 16.38
CA PRO A 168 -22.03 4.11 15.66
C PRO A 168 -22.18 5.14 14.52
N PRO A 169 -23.00 4.86 13.49
CA PRO A 169 -23.14 5.70 12.28
C PRO A 169 -23.31 7.20 12.55
N LYS A 170 -24.10 7.54 13.57
CA LYS A 170 -24.43 8.92 13.95
C LYS A 170 -23.25 9.78 14.38
N ASP A 171 -22.14 9.17 14.81
CA ASP A 171 -20.98 9.82 15.42
C ASP A 171 -19.77 9.99 14.46
N ILE A 172 -19.88 9.45 13.23
CA ILE A 172 -18.88 9.63 12.17
C ILE A 172 -18.61 11.14 11.92
N PRO A 173 -17.34 11.61 11.92
CA PRO A 173 -17.02 13.03 11.86
C PRO A 173 -17.28 13.63 10.46
N LEU A 174 -18.32 14.46 10.36
CA LEU A 174 -18.74 15.10 9.10
C LEU A 174 -18.02 16.42 8.82
N GLY A 175 -17.93 16.75 7.53
CA GLY A 175 -17.16 17.86 6.95
C GLY A 175 -15.79 17.44 6.43
N TYR A 176 -15.26 16.31 6.90
CA TYR A 176 -13.94 15.77 6.56
C TYR A 176 -13.99 14.88 5.31
N TYR A 177 -14.91 13.92 5.25
CA TYR A 177 -15.07 13.00 4.11
C TYR A 177 -15.87 13.61 2.96
N THR A 178 -15.45 13.37 1.71
CA THR A 178 -16.31 13.56 0.53
C THR A 178 -17.15 12.31 0.26
N HIS A 179 -16.61 11.13 0.55
CA HIS A 179 -17.32 9.86 0.47
C HIS A 179 -17.11 9.06 1.76
N ILE A 180 -18.18 8.43 2.27
CA ILE A 180 -18.08 7.38 3.30
C ILE A 180 -18.41 6.05 2.63
N PHE A 181 -17.53 5.06 2.78
CA PHE A 181 -17.68 3.72 2.21
C PHE A 181 -18.06 2.76 3.34
N TYR A 182 -19.27 2.21 3.27
CA TYR A 182 -19.75 1.23 4.25
C TYR A 182 -19.12 -0.14 3.94
N SER A 183 -18.36 -0.71 4.89
CA SER A 183 -17.60 -1.95 4.70
C SER A 183 -18.15 -3.06 5.60
N PHE A 184 -18.66 -4.19 5.12
CA PHE A 184 -18.90 -4.58 3.73
C PHE A 184 -20.32 -5.13 3.52
N ALA A 185 -20.72 -5.20 2.26
CA ALA A 185 -21.61 -6.25 1.81
C ALA A 185 -20.80 -7.35 1.09
N LEU A 186 -21.42 -8.51 0.90
CA LEU A 186 -20.84 -9.69 0.26
C LEU A 186 -21.64 -10.02 -1.02
N ILE A 187 -21.20 -11.06 -1.73
CA ILE A 187 -21.93 -11.65 -2.86
C ILE A 187 -22.36 -13.05 -2.45
N ASP A 188 -23.65 -13.37 -2.49
CA ASP A 188 -24.10 -14.74 -2.23
C ASP A 188 -23.59 -15.69 -3.33
N PRO A 189 -22.84 -16.76 -2.99
CA PRO A 189 -22.12 -17.59 -3.96
C PRO A 189 -23.01 -18.56 -4.77
N LYS A 190 -24.33 -18.35 -4.79
CA LYS A 190 -25.31 -19.20 -5.49
C LYS A 190 -26.26 -18.41 -6.38
N SER A 191 -26.71 -17.26 -5.89
CA SER A 191 -27.57 -16.31 -6.61
C SER A 191 -26.80 -15.15 -7.22
N PHE A 192 -25.56 -14.91 -6.75
CA PHE A 192 -24.75 -13.73 -7.07
C PHE A 192 -25.39 -12.39 -6.69
N HIS A 193 -26.43 -12.43 -5.85
CA HIS A 193 -27.02 -11.20 -5.31
C HIS A 193 -26.12 -10.55 -4.26
N VAL A 194 -26.22 -9.22 -4.12
CA VAL A 194 -25.68 -8.50 -2.96
C VAL A 194 -26.30 -9.07 -1.68
N ALA A 195 -25.44 -9.50 -0.75
CA ALA A 195 -25.81 -10.09 0.54
C ALA A 195 -25.17 -9.30 1.69
N PRO A 196 -25.79 -9.22 2.87
CA PRO A 196 -25.12 -8.65 4.04
C PRO A 196 -24.08 -9.63 4.60
N MET A 197 -23.09 -9.12 5.35
CA MET A 197 -22.22 -9.96 6.18
C MET A 197 -23.04 -10.70 7.25
N ASP A 198 -23.91 -9.95 7.94
CA ASP A 198 -24.81 -10.43 8.99
C ASP A 198 -25.98 -9.43 9.17
N ALA A 199 -26.93 -9.75 10.06
CA ALA A 199 -28.15 -8.96 10.26
C ALA A 199 -27.96 -7.67 11.09
N GLU A 200 -26.89 -7.55 11.87
CA GLU A 200 -26.54 -6.37 12.66
C GLU A 200 -25.83 -5.35 11.76
N THR A 201 -24.81 -5.79 11.01
CA THR A 201 -24.17 -5.02 9.93
C THR A 201 -25.21 -4.50 8.93
N ALA A 202 -26.19 -5.34 8.53
CA ALA A 202 -27.27 -4.92 7.63
C ALA A 202 -28.19 -3.81 8.20
N SER A 203 -28.30 -3.70 9.53
CA SER A 203 -29.24 -2.77 10.16
C SER A 203 -28.81 -1.30 10.07
N HIS A 204 -27.51 -1.05 9.86
CA HIS A 204 -26.93 0.29 9.88
C HIS A 204 -26.79 0.96 8.50
N TYR A 205 -27.13 0.29 7.39
CA TYR A 205 -27.03 0.85 6.04
C TYR A 205 -27.76 2.19 5.91
N ASP A 206 -29.04 2.24 6.32
CA ASP A 206 -29.88 3.44 6.23
C ASP A 206 -29.42 4.55 7.19
N GLU A 207 -28.78 4.20 8.32
CA GLU A 207 -28.23 5.20 9.25
C GLU A 207 -27.02 5.93 8.67
N VAL A 208 -26.13 5.22 7.98
CA VAL A 208 -24.95 5.84 7.34
C VAL A 208 -25.37 6.64 6.11
N THR A 209 -26.28 6.14 5.26
CA THR A 209 -26.76 6.93 4.10
C THR A 209 -27.62 8.14 4.50
N ALA A 210 -28.24 8.13 5.69
CA ALA A 210 -28.90 9.30 6.26
C ALA A 210 -27.95 10.45 6.64
N LEU A 211 -26.63 10.21 6.80
CA LEU A 211 -25.65 11.26 7.09
C LEU A 211 -25.57 12.34 5.99
N LYS A 212 -25.96 12.00 4.75
CA LYS A 212 -26.07 12.95 3.62
C LYS A 212 -27.07 14.07 3.87
N ALA A 213 -28.04 13.89 4.77
CA ALA A 213 -28.94 14.96 5.20
C ALA A 213 -28.27 15.98 6.14
N LYS A 214 -27.13 15.63 6.75
CA LYS A 214 -26.32 16.51 7.63
C LYS A 214 -25.20 17.23 6.85
N GLN A 215 -24.64 16.61 5.81
CA GLN A 215 -23.58 17.18 4.97
C GLN A 215 -23.99 17.21 3.49
N SER A 216 -24.23 18.41 2.96
CA SER A 216 -24.45 18.61 1.52
C SER A 216 -23.20 18.23 0.72
N GLY A 217 -23.37 17.45 -0.36
CA GLY A 217 -22.27 16.96 -1.19
C GLY A 217 -21.44 15.83 -0.56
N LEU A 218 -21.92 15.20 0.52
CA LEU A 218 -21.46 13.89 0.94
C LEU A 218 -22.09 12.82 0.05
N GLU A 219 -21.28 11.92 -0.50
CA GLU A 219 -21.74 10.66 -1.07
C GLU A 219 -21.54 9.52 -0.06
N VAL A 220 -22.42 8.52 -0.07
CA VAL A 220 -22.25 7.29 0.74
C VAL A 220 -22.37 6.09 -0.18
N TRP A 221 -21.32 5.27 -0.24
CA TRP A 221 -21.20 4.13 -1.13
C TRP A 221 -21.14 2.83 -0.30
N ILE A 222 -21.50 1.69 -0.91
CA ILE A 222 -21.33 0.37 -0.31
C ILE A 222 -20.06 -0.27 -0.87
N ALA A 223 -19.13 -0.69 -0.01
CA ALA A 223 -18.01 -1.53 -0.41
C ALA A 223 -18.46 -2.99 -0.38
N ILE A 224 -18.12 -3.74 -1.42
CA ILE A 224 -18.47 -5.16 -1.58
C ILE A 224 -17.19 -5.96 -1.70
N GLY A 225 -16.96 -6.93 -0.81
CA GLY A 225 -15.75 -7.74 -0.79
C GLY A 225 -14.98 -7.68 0.52
N GLY A 226 -13.69 -7.35 0.43
CA GLY A 226 -12.74 -7.30 1.53
C GLY A 226 -12.17 -8.67 1.91
N TRP A 227 -11.01 -8.65 2.56
CA TRP A 227 -10.15 -9.81 2.81
C TRP A 227 -10.89 -11.07 3.28
N ALA A 228 -11.77 -10.95 4.27
CA ALA A 228 -12.49 -12.10 4.84
C ALA A 228 -13.43 -12.81 3.83
N MET A 229 -13.81 -12.17 2.72
CA MET A 229 -14.65 -12.79 1.69
C MET A 229 -13.86 -13.79 0.81
N ASN A 230 -12.57 -13.58 0.61
CA ASN A 230 -11.69 -14.44 -0.20
C ASN A 230 -10.92 -15.51 0.63
N ASP A 231 -11.13 -15.54 1.95
CA ASP A 231 -10.58 -16.58 2.84
C ASP A 231 -11.21 -17.97 2.59
N PRO A 232 -10.58 -19.07 3.07
CA PRO A 232 -11.08 -20.45 2.85
C PRO A 232 -12.51 -20.71 3.36
N GLY A 233 -13.49 -20.57 2.47
CA GLY A 233 -14.90 -20.69 2.78
C GLY A 233 -15.79 -20.64 1.53
N PRO A 234 -17.13 -20.59 1.70
CA PRO A 234 -18.09 -20.65 0.59
C PRO A 234 -18.09 -19.40 -0.31
N PHE A 235 -17.52 -18.28 0.17
CA PHE A 235 -17.44 -17.02 -0.58
C PHE A 235 -16.16 -16.89 -1.44
N ARG A 236 -15.16 -17.75 -1.21
CA ARG A 236 -13.78 -17.62 -1.72
C ARG A 236 -13.68 -17.33 -3.22
N THR A 237 -14.51 -18.00 -4.02
CA THR A 237 -14.50 -17.90 -5.50
C THR A 237 -15.59 -16.99 -6.05
N ALA A 238 -16.46 -16.42 -5.21
CA ALA A 238 -17.70 -15.77 -5.64
C ALA A 238 -17.48 -14.60 -6.63
N PHE A 239 -16.39 -13.85 -6.49
CA PHE A 239 -16.00 -12.83 -7.48
C PHE A 239 -15.58 -13.42 -8.83
N SER A 240 -14.79 -14.50 -8.83
CA SER A 240 -14.36 -15.18 -10.07
C SER A 240 -15.54 -15.86 -10.77
N ASP A 241 -16.36 -16.60 -10.00
CA ASP A 241 -17.57 -17.27 -10.49
C ASP A 241 -18.61 -16.27 -11.01
N MET A 242 -18.70 -15.07 -10.42
CA MET A 242 -19.47 -13.95 -10.95
C MET A 242 -18.87 -13.45 -12.26
N ALA A 243 -17.59 -13.07 -12.26
CA ALA A 243 -16.92 -12.45 -13.40
C ALA A 243 -16.90 -13.38 -14.63
N ALA A 244 -16.81 -14.70 -14.44
CA ALA A 244 -16.74 -15.69 -15.51
C ALA A 244 -18.07 -15.94 -16.28
N SER A 245 -19.22 -15.48 -15.77
CA SER A 245 -20.54 -15.82 -16.33
C SER A 245 -21.42 -14.58 -16.52
N GLU A 246 -21.77 -14.24 -17.77
CA GLU A 246 -22.63 -13.09 -18.06
C GLU A 246 -23.96 -13.11 -17.30
N ALA A 247 -24.55 -14.30 -17.06
CA ALA A 247 -25.78 -14.45 -16.30
C ALA A 247 -25.60 -14.21 -14.80
N ASN A 248 -24.45 -14.59 -14.23
CA ASN A 248 -24.12 -14.34 -12.81
C ASN A 248 -23.88 -12.84 -12.60
N GLN A 249 -23.17 -12.20 -13.54
CA GLN A 249 -23.01 -10.75 -13.56
C GLN A 249 -24.34 -10.01 -13.66
N ASP A 250 -25.25 -10.42 -14.54
CA ASP A 250 -26.54 -9.73 -14.69
C ASP A 250 -27.41 -9.88 -13.42
N ALA A 251 -27.41 -11.05 -12.77
CA ALA A 251 -28.06 -11.25 -11.47
C ALA A 251 -27.46 -10.35 -10.38
N PHE A 252 -26.13 -10.22 -10.32
CA PHE A 252 -25.47 -9.26 -9.45
C PHE A 252 -25.90 -7.83 -9.76
N PHE A 253 -25.86 -7.39 -11.02
CA PHE A 253 -26.19 -6.02 -11.42
C PHE A 253 -27.64 -5.63 -11.09
N ASP A 254 -28.62 -6.50 -11.38
CA ASP A 254 -30.03 -6.28 -11.04
C ASP A 254 -30.23 -6.18 -9.52
N SER A 255 -29.58 -7.06 -8.75
CA SER A 255 -29.63 -7.02 -7.28
C SER A 255 -28.96 -5.77 -6.71
N LEU A 256 -27.83 -5.34 -7.30
CA LEU A 256 -27.05 -4.18 -6.87
C LEU A 256 -27.79 -2.88 -7.12
N VAL A 257 -28.38 -2.69 -8.31
CA VAL A 257 -29.24 -1.52 -8.59
C VAL A 257 -30.41 -1.47 -7.60
N THR A 258 -31.01 -2.62 -7.29
CA THR A 258 -32.09 -2.72 -6.29
C THR A 258 -31.60 -2.32 -4.89
N PHE A 259 -30.46 -2.85 -4.44
CA PHE A 259 -29.85 -2.57 -3.14
C PHE A 259 -29.46 -1.10 -2.99
N LEU A 260 -28.77 -0.53 -3.98
CA LEU A 260 -28.33 0.87 -3.97
C LEU A 260 -29.51 1.85 -3.93
N LEU A 261 -30.61 1.53 -4.63
CA LEU A 261 -31.86 2.31 -4.58
C LEU A 261 -32.60 2.15 -3.26
N GLN A 262 -32.70 0.92 -2.72
CA GLN A 262 -33.40 0.61 -1.48
C GLN A 262 -32.78 1.33 -0.28
N HIS A 263 -31.46 1.25 -0.12
CA HIS A 263 -30.73 1.81 1.01
C HIS A 263 -30.17 3.23 0.74
N ASN A 264 -30.50 3.84 -0.40
CA ASN A 264 -30.07 5.18 -0.81
C ASN A 264 -28.53 5.35 -0.79
N PHE A 265 -27.79 4.37 -1.30
CA PHE A 265 -26.36 4.53 -1.62
C PHE A 265 -26.20 5.31 -2.95
N ASP A 266 -25.04 5.94 -3.14
CA ASP A 266 -24.71 6.74 -4.33
C ASP A 266 -23.69 6.07 -5.27
N GLY A 267 -23.06 5.00 -4.81
CA GLY A 267 -22.12 4.21 -5.60
C GLY A 267 -21.75 2.90 -4.93
N VAL A 268 -20.89 2.15 -5.61
CA VAL A 268 -20.35 0.86 -5.17
C VAL A 268 -18.82 0.88 -5.26
N ASP A 269 -18.17 0.22 -4.31
CA ASP A 269 -16.77 -0.16 -4.41
C ASP A 269 -16.67 -1.69 -4.51
N LEU A 270 -15.72 -2.20 -5.29
CA LEU A 270 -15.51 -3.64 -5.45
C LEU A 270 -14.10 -4.02 -4.98
N ASP A 271 -14.07 -4.70 -3.84
CA ASP A 271 -12.87 -5.00 -3.07
C ASP A 271 -12.59 -6.50 -3.21
N TRP A 272 -12.30 -6.92 -4.44
CA TRP A 272 -11.89 -8.29 -4.73
C TRP A 272 -10.43 -8.47 -4.36
N GLU A 273 -10.17 -9.31 -3.36
CA GLU A 273 -8.82 -9.54 -2.82
C GLU A 273 -8.35 -10.99 -3.02
N TYR A 274 -7.88 -11.42 -4.21
CA TYR A 274 -7.61 -10.66 -5.45
C TYR A 274 -7.92 -11.51 -6.70
N PRO A 275 -8.21 -10.90 -7.87
CA PRO A 275 -8.28 -11.62 -9.15
C PRO A 275 -6.95 -12.32 -9.48
N VAL A 276 -7.02 -13.47 -10.16
CA VAL A 276 -5.89 -14.33 -10.58
C VAL A 276 -5.12 -15.00 -9.42
N ALA A 277 -5.20 -14.49 -8.19
CA ALA A 277 -4.47 -15.02 -7.03
C ALA A 277 -5.07 -16.35 -6.52
N GLU A 278 -4.42 -17.48 -6.84
CA GLU A 278 -4.87 -18.83 -6.44
C GLU A 278 -4.99 -18.99 -4.91
N ASP A 279 -4.08 -18.37 -4.16
CA ASP A 279 -4.08 -18.31 -2.69
C ASP A 279 -5.29 -17.55 -2.12
N ARG A 280 -5.99 -16.77 -2.95
CA ARG A 280 -7.25 -16.06 -2.67
C ARG A 280 -8.47 -16.65 -3.42
N GLY A 281 -8.27 -17.67 -4.24
CA GLY A 281 -9.33 -18.33 -5.04
C GLY A 281 -9.57 -17.74 -6.43
N GLY A 282 -8.67 -16.89 -6.93
CA GLY A 282 -8.68 -16.42 -8.32
C GLY A 282 -8.08 -17.42 -9.32
N VAL A 283 -8.27 -17.14 -10.61
CA VAL A 283 -7.76 -17.91 -11.76
C VAL A 283 -7.31 -16.99 -12.90
N GLU A 284 -6.44 -17.46 -13.81
CA GLU A 284 -5.87 -16.65 -14.92
C GLU A 284 -6.94 -15.90 -15.76
N ALA A 285 -8.13 -16.48 -15.93
CA ALA A 285 -9.22 -15.87 -16.68
C ALA A 285 -9.76 -14.56 -16.06
N ASP A 286 -9.59 -14.36 -14.75
CA ASP A 286 -10.08 -13.20 -14.01
C ASP A 286 -9.59 -11.88 -14.61
N PHE A 287 -8.33 -11.83 -15.03
CA PHE A 287 -7.69 -10.64 -15.62
C PHE A 287 -8.55 -10.01 -16.74
N LYS A 288 -9.16 -10.85 -17.59
CA LYS A 288 -10.01 -10.42 -18.71
C LYS A 288 -11.50 -10.39 -18.32
N ASN A 289 -11.92 -11.32 -17.47
CA ASN A 289 -13.30 -11.41 -17.00
C ASN A 289 -13.71 -10.17 -16.18
N PHE A 290 -12.80 -9.66 -15.33
CA PHE A 290 -13.06 -8.50 -14.47
C PHE A 290 -13.22 -7.21 -15.29
N SER A 291 -12.32 -6.93 -16.25
CA SER A 291 -12.48 -5.83 -17.21
C SER A 291 -13.79 -5.92 -18.00
N ASN A 292 -14.14 -7.12 -18.47
CA ASN A 292 -15.39 -7.35 -19.18
C ASN A 292 -16.62 -7.13 -18.29
N MET A 293 -16.56 -7.54 -17.02
CA MET A 293 -17.59 -7.33 -16.03
C MET A 293 -17.77 -5.86 -15.69
N LEU A 294 -16.69 -5.11 -15.42
CA LEU A 294 -16.75 -3.67 -15.12
C LEU A 294 -17.32 -2.86 -16.28
N ARG A 295 -16.98 -3.23 -17.52
CA ARG A 295 -17.59 -2.70 -18.74
C ARG A 295 -19.10 -2.93 -18.78
N ARG A 296 -19.57 -4.15 -18.44
CA ARG A 296 -21.02 -4.48 -18.39
C ARG A 296 -21.71 -3.79 -17.21
N LEU A 297 -21.08 -3.72 -16.03
CA LEU A 297 -21.57 -3.04 -14.84
C LEU A 297 -21.80 -1.55 -15.10
N ARG A 298 -20.80 -0.82 -15.61
CA ARG A 298 -20.96 0.61 -15.92
C ARG A 298 -22.05 0.84 -16.96
N ALA A 299 -22.09 -0.01 -17.99
CA ALA A 299 -23.16 0.04 -18.99
C ALA A 299 -24.54 -0.30 -18.40
N HIS A 300 -24.63 -1.09 -17.32
CA HIS A 300 -25.86 -1.39 -16.60
C HIS A 300 -26.29 -0.20 -15.71
N LEU A 301 -25.41 0.27 -14.81
CA LEU A 301 -25.72 1.37 -13.89
C LEU A 301 -26.17 2.63 -14.64
N ASN A 302 -25.55 2.94 -15.79
CA ASN A 302 -25.94 4.06 -16.65
C ASN A 302 -27.37 3.97 -17.23
N ARG A 303 -28.01 2.79 -17.21
CA ARG A 303 -29.42 2.60 -17.63
C ARG A 303 -30.42 2.79 -16.49
N SER A 304 -29.99 2.83 -15.23
CA SER A 304 -30.86 2.91 -14.05
C SER A 304 -31.59 4.25 -13.87
N GLY A 305 -31.13 5.30 -14.56
CA GLY A 305 -31.66 6.67 -14.44
C GLY A 305 -31.06 7.49 -13.29
N LYS A 306 -30.39 6.87 -12.31
CA LYS A 306 -29.48 7.54 -11.38
C LYS A 306 -28.03 7.34 -11.87
N ARG A 307 -27.17 8.36 -11.73
CA ARG A 307 -25.71 8.12 -11.82
C ARG A 307 -25.29 7.47 -10.51
N PHE A 308 -24.78 6.26 -10.59
CA PHE A 308 -24.04 5.62 -9.51
C PHE A 308 -22.54 5.75 -9.75
N GLY A 309 -21.79 6.01 -8.68
CA GLY A 309 -20.33 5.86 -8.68
C GLY A 309 -19.89 4.41 -8.74
N VAL A 310 -18.72 4.15 -9.32
CA VAL A 310 -18.01 2.87 -9.20
C VAL A 310 -16.55 3.16 -8.95
N SER A 311 -15.97 2.55 -7.91
CA SER A 311 -14.53 2.46 -7.71
C SER A 311 -14.08 1.00 -7.63
N LEU A 312 -12.77 0.81 -7.58
CA LEU A 312 -12.13 -0.46 -7.26
C LEU A 312 -11.05 -0.21 -6.22
N THR A 313 -10.95 -1.09 -5.24
CA THR A 313 -9.78 -1.16 -4.37
C THR A 313 -8.68 -1.98 -5.02
N LEU A 314 -7.45 -1.47 -4.97
CA LEU A 314 -6.24 -2.06 -5.54
C LEU A 314 -5.18 -2.32 -4.47
N PRO A 315 -4.46 -3.45 -4.50
CA PRO A 315 -3.26 -3.65 -3.69
C PRO A 315 -2.10 -2.78 -4.21
N ALA A 316 -1.23 -2.29 -3.32
CA ALA A 316 0.03 -1.64 -3.72
C ALA A 316 1.11 -2.64 -4.19
N SER A 317 0.99 -3.94 -3.86
CA SER A 317 2.02 -4.94 -4.16
C SER A 317 1.94 -5.44 -5.60
N TYR A 318 3.10 -5.57 -6.26
CA TYR A 318 3.20 -6.10 -7.63
C TYR A 318 2.61 -7.52 -7.76
N TRP A 319 2.79 -8.36 -6.74
CA TRP A 319 2.36 -9.76 -6.75
C TRP A 319 0.84 -9.94 -6.92
N TYR A 320 0.04 -9.06 -6.34
CA TYR A 320 -1.42 -9.07 -6.50
C TYR A 320 -1.90 -8.09 -7.57
N LEU A 321 -1.30 -6.90 -7.71
CA LEU A 321 -1.73 -5.90 -8.69
C LEU A 321 -1.60 -6.41 -10.13
N ARG A 322 -0.67 -7.32 -10.43
CA ARG A 322 -0.53 -7.97 -11.75
C ARG A 322 -1.75 -8.80 -12.17
N GLY A 323 -2.66 -9.13 -11.25
CA GLY A 323 -3.95 -9.76 -11.56
C GLY A 323 -5.00 -8.79 -12.12
N PHE A 324 -4.75 -7.48 -12.05
CA PHE A 324 -5.65 -6.43 -12.51
C PHE A 324 -5.22 -5.85 -13.87
N ASP A 325 -6.12 -5.92 -14.84
CA ASP A 325 -5.99 -5.26 -16.15
C ASP A 325 -6.34 -3.76 -16.04
N ILE A 326 -5.54 -3.04 -15.26
CA ILE A 326 -5.83 -1.65 -14.83
C ILE A 326 -6.13 -0.68 -15.98
N VAL A 327 -5.52 -0.89 -17.15
CA VAL A 327 -5.73 -0.07 -18.36
C VAL A 327 -7.14 -0.25 -18.94
N ASN A 328 -7.73 -1.45 -18.87
CA ASN A 328 -9.10 -1.70 -19.32
C ASN A 328 -10.14 -1.55 -18.20
N LEU A 329 -9.72 -1.53 -16.93
CA LEU A 329 -10.58 -1.21 -15.79
C LEU A 329 -10.82 0.31 -15.64
N GLU A 330 -9.77 1.13 -15.80
CA GLU A 330 -9.84 2.59 -15.63
C GLU A 330 -10.99 3.27 -16.41
N PRO A 331 -11.27 2.97 -17.69
CA PRO A 331 -12.35 3.60 -18.46
C PRO A 331 -13.78 3.34 -17.93
N HIS A 332 -13.94 2.46 -16.94
CA HIS A 332 -15.23 2.01 -16.44
C HIS A 332 -15.51 2.42 -14.98
N ILE A 333 -14.54 3.03 -14.32
CA ILE A 333 -14.62 3.52 -12.93
C ILE A 333 -14.53 5.05 -12.86
N ASP A 334 -14.91 5.59 -11.70
CA ASP A 334 -14.74 7.01 -11.36
C ASP A 334 -13.34 7.26 -10.77
N PHE A 335 -12.82 6.35 -9.94
CA PHE A 335 -11.45 6.35 -9.38
C PHE A 335 -11.05 4.97 -8.80
N PHE A 336 -9.74 4.77 -8.58
CA PHE A 336 -9.15 3.66 -7.82
C PHE A 336 -8.82 4.08 -6.38
N ASN A 337 -8.96 3.15 -5.43
CA ASN A 337 -8.48 3.29 -4.05
C ASN A 337 -7.29 2.35 -3.85
N VAL A 338 -6.08 2.86 -3.62
CA VAL A 338 -4.88 2.00 -3.54
C VAL A 338 -4.53 1.76 -2.07
N MET A 339 -4.62 0.50 -1.63
CA MET A 339 -4.20 0.04 -0.30
C MET A 339 -2.67 0.16 -0.20
N THR A 340 -2.25 1.33 0.27
CA THR A 340 -0.85 1.77 0.43
C THR A 340 -0.44 1.69 1.91
N TYR A 341 -0.98 0.64 2.55
CA TYR A 341 -0.79 0.14 3.89
C TYR A 341 -0.68 -1.39 3.80
N ASP A 342 -0.24 -2.06 4.86
CA ASP A 342 -0.01 -3.51 4.88
C ASP A 342 1.00 -4.00 3.83
N ILE A 343 1.99 -3.15 3.55
CA ILE A 343 3.21 -3.50 2.80
C ILE A 343 4.04 -4.55 3.59
N HIS A 344 3.97 -4.49 4.92
CA HIS A 344 4.73 -5.31 5.86
C HIS A 344 3.86 -5.82 7.02
N GLY A 345 4.22 -6.98 7.57
CA GLY A 345 3.46 -7.59 8.66
C GLY A 345 4.02 -8.94 9.10
N THR A 346 3.30 -9.62 10.01
CA THR A 346 3.75 -10.89 10.59
C THR A 346 3.93 -12.02 9.58
N TRP A 347 3.27 -11.93 8.42
CA TRP A 347 3.40 -12.86 7.29
C TRP A 347 4.78 -12.85 6.63
N ASP A 348 5.56 -11.76 6.75
CA ASP A 348 6.91 -11.63 6.16
C ASP A 348 7.85 -12.72 6.68
N SER A 349 7.63 -13.20 7.91
CA SER A 349 8.30 -14.36 8.52
C SER A 349 8.15 -15.68 7.74
N THR A 350 7.15 -15.79 6.87
CA THR A 350 6.93 -16.96 5.99
C THR A 350 7.51 -16.77 4.58
N VAL A 351 7.91 -15.54 4.23
CA VAL A 351 8.47 -15.20 2.92
C VAL A 351 10.01 -15.23 3.00
N ARG A 352 10.62 -16.30 2.46
CA ARG A 352 12.07 -16.57 2.53
C ARG A 352 12.98 -15.38 2.15
N SER A 353 12.57 -14.55 1.19
CA SER A 353 13.33 -13.39 0.72
C SER A 353 13.11 -12.10 1.53
N MET A 354 12.22 -12.13 2.53
CA MET A 354 11.95 -11.01 3.43
C MET A 354 12.38 -11.39 4.86
N GLY A 355 11.83 -12.48 5.40
CA GLY A 355 12.17 -12.97 6.75
C GLY A 355 11.47 -12.18 7.88
N PRO A 356 11.72 -12.56 9.14
CA PRO A 356 10.98 -12.06 10.30
C PRO A 356 11.54 -10.72 10.80
N TYR A 357 11.65 -9.70 9.95
CA TYR A 357 12.15 -8.37 10.34
C TYR A 357 11.02 -7.34 10.41
N ALA A 358 11.03 -6.50 11.45
CA ALA A 358 10.00 -5.49 11.69
C ALA A 358 10.20 -4.29 10.76
N PHE A 359 9.43 -4.22 9.68
CA PHE A 359 9.39 -3.07 8.76
C PHE A 359 8.04 -2.36 8.82
N ALA A 360 7.99 -1.14 8.30
CA ALA A 360 6.83 -0.26 8.46
C ALA A 360 5.78 -0.47 7.37
N HIS A 361 4.55 -0.81 7.76
CA HIS A 361 3.51 -1.22 6.81
C HIS A 361 2.98 -0.11 5.89
N THR A 362 3.29 1.16 6.18
CA THR A 362 2.97 2.35 5.37
C THR A 362 4.24 3.09 4.91
N ASN A 363 5.36 2.39 4.68
CA ASN A 363 6.62 2.98 4.23
C ASN A 363 6.46 3.78 2.92
N LEU A 364 6.65 5.10 2.99
CA LEU A 364 6.45 6.02 1.88
C LEU A 364 7.39 5.77 0.69
N THR A 365 8.59 5.21 0.90
CA THR A 365 9.48 4.84 -0.21
C THR A 365 8.91 3.68 -1.03
N GLU A 366 8.17 2.78 -0.38
CA GLU A 366 7.56 1.61 -1.02
C GLU A 366 6.16 1.95 -1.57
N ILE A 367 5.44 2.88 -0.96
CA ILE A 367 4.26 3.53 -1.56
C ILE A 367 4.62 4.17 -2.91
N ASP A 368 5.76 4.86 -3.04
CA ASP A 368 6.21 5.46 -4.32
C ASP A 368 6.64 4.41 -5.37
N LEU A 369 7.00 3.19 -4.94
CA LEU A 369 7.26 2.04 -5.83
C LEU A 369 5.96 1.35 -6.26
N GLY A 370 5.01 1.16 -5.34
CA GLY A 370 3.68 0.60 -5.65
C GLY A 370 2.89 1.49 -6.61
N LEU A 371 2.89 2.81 -6.38
CA LEU A 371 2.29 3.78 -7.30
C LEU A 371 3.01 3.85 -8.65
N GLU A 372 4.31 3.54 -8.72
CA GLU A 372 5.03 3.49 -10.00
C GLU A 372 4.45 2.45 -10.97
N LEU A 373 3.87 1.37 -10.45
CA LEU A 373 3.15 0.37 -11.26
C LEU A 373 1.98 1.00 -12.04
N LEU A 374 1.30 2.02 -11.49
CA LEU A 374 0.23 2.73 -12.19
C LEU A 374 0.79 3.66 -13.27
N TRP A 375 1.93 4.32 -13.00
CA TRP A 375 2.57 5.24 -13.95
C TRP A 375 3.21 4.52 -15.14
N ARG A 376 3.74 3.30 -14.93
CA ARG A 376 4.19 2.40 -16.00
C ARG A 376 3.09 2.09 -17.02
N ASN A 377 1.83 2.05 -16.56
CA ASN A 377 0.64 1.77 -17.37
C ASN A 377 -0.10 3.04 -17.82
N ASN A 378 0.45 4.24 -17.56
CA ASN A 378 -0.11 5.55 -17.94
C ASN A 378 -1.49 5.87 -17.32
N ILE A 379 -1.84 5.27 -16.18
CA ILE A 379 -3.08 5.56 -15.43
C ILE A 379 -3.12 7.03 -15.01
N ASN A 380 -4.29 7.68 -15.07
CA ASN A 380 -4.42 9.09 -14.68
C ASN A 380 -4.30 9.27 -13.14
N PRO A 381 -3.32 10.03 -12.62
CA PRO A 381 -3.19 10.29 -11.18
C PRO A 381 -4.42 11.00 -10.57
N GLU A 382 -5.16 11.81 -11.33
CA GLU A 382 -6.41 12.42 -10.85
C GLU A 382 -7.50 11.38 -10.51
N ARG A 383 -7.34 10.13 -10.97
CA ARG A 383 -8.23 8.99 -10.72
C ARG A 383 -7.69 8.05 -9.65
N VAL A 384 -6.56 8.35 -9.02
CA VAL A 384 -5.95 7.53 -7.97
C VAL A 384 -6.15 8.21 -6.61
N ASN A 385 -6.56 7.43 -5.60
CA ASN A 385 -6.59 7.82 -4.19
C ASN A 385 -5.55 7.01 -3.41
N MET A 386 -4.72 7.68 -2.61
CA MET A 386 -3.76 7.01 -1.74
C MET A 386 -4.41 6.59 -0.43
N GLY A 387 -4.33 5.30 -0.10
CA GLY A 387 -4.76 4.74 1.18
C GLY A 387 -3.85 5.16 2.34
N LEU A 388 -4.44 5.27 3.53
CA LEU A 388 -3.79 5.67 4.77
C LEU A 388 -4.31 4.78 5.91
N GLY A 389 -3.41 4.19 6.68
CA GLY A 389 -3.78 3.36 7.83
C GLY A 389 -4.06 4.22 9.07
N PHE A 390 -5.28 4.13 9.60
CA PHE A 390 -5.65 4.63 10.94
C PHE A 390 -5.43 3.54 12.01
N TYR A 391 -4.40 2.73 11.78
CA TYR A 391 -3.95 1.61 12.61
C TYR A 391 -2.46 1.40 12.32
N GLY A 392 -1.80 0.61 13.17
CA GLY A 392 -0.42 0.19 12.96
C GLY A 392 -0.27 -1.32 12.92
N ARG A 393 0.69 -1.81 12.13
CA ARG A 393 1.20 -3.19 12.21
C ARG A 393 2.32 -3.29 13.23
N SER A 394 2.23 -4.30 14.08
CA SER A 394 2.97 -4.39 15.33
C SER A 394 3.61 -5.76 15.57
N PHE A 395 4.72 -5.78 16.30
CA PHE A 395 5.58 -6.94 16.48
C PHE A 395 6.05 -7.10 17.94
N THR A 396 6.28 -8.35 18.35
CA THR A 396 7.07 -8.69 19.54
C THR A 396 8.51 -8.95 19.08
N MET A 397 9.44 -8.11 19.54
CA MET A 397 10.82 -8.07 19.09
C MET A 397 11.65 -9.19 19.72
N LYS A 398 12.53 -9.80 18.92
CA LYS A 398 13.37 -10.95 19.30
C LYS A 398 14.48 -10.58 20.28
N ASP A 399 15.00 -9.36 20.18
CA ASP A 399 16.02 -8.80 21.04
C ASP A 399 15.58 -7.41 21.54
N PRO A 400 15.29 -7.24 22.85
CA PRO A 400 14.93 -5.95 23.46
C PRO A 400 15.97 -4.82 23.30
N SER A 401 17.18 -5.12 22.81
CA SER A 401 18.17 -4.10 22.45
C SER A 401 18.12 -3.69 20.97
N CYS A 402 17.39 -4.43 20.11
CA CYS A 402 17.17 -4.14 18.70
C CYS A 402 15.70 -3.74 18.47
N MET A 403 15.41 -2.45 18.63
CA MET A 403 14.05 -1.88 18.53
C MET A 403 13.86 -0.95 17.33
N ALA A 404 14.79 -0.95 16.37
CA ALA A 404 14.70 -0.19 15.12
C ALA A 404 13.95 -0.97 14.02
N ALA A 405 13.58 -0.29 12.93
CA ALA A 405 13.10 -0.98 11.73
C ALA A 405 14.21 -1.88 11.15
N GLY A 406 13.85 -3.07 10.70
CA GLY A 406 14.79 -4.12 10.25
C GLY A 406 15.35 -5.02 11.36
N CYS A 407 15.01 -4.79 12.63
CA CYS A 407 15.30 -5.74 13.70
C CYS A 407 14.36 -6.96 13.65
N GLU A 408 14.82 -8.13 14.11
CA GLU A 408 14.01 -9.36 14.09
C GLU A 408 12.83 -9.33 15.08
N PHE A 409 11.69 -9.91 14.68
CA PHE A 409 10.54 -10.23 15.53
C PHE A 409 10.38 -11.74 15.74
N THR A 410 9.62 -12.13 16.76
CA THR A 410 9.22 -13.54 17.00
C THR A 410 7.77 -13.80 16.61
N GLU A 411 6.89 -12.82 16.83
CA GLU A 411 5.45 -12.87 16.55
C GLU A 411 4.88 -11.44 16.46
N GLY A 412 3.56 -11.30 16.27
CA GLY A 412 2.90 -9.99 16.37
C GLY A 412 2.99 -9.41 17.79
N ALA A 413 2.81 -8.10 17.94
CA ALA A 413 2.63 -7.53 19.28
C ALA A 413 1.32 -8.05 19.91
N ARG A 414 1.23 -7.95 21.24
CA ARG A 414 0.01 -8.24 22.01
C ARG A 414 -1.14 -7.36 21.49
N GLY A 415 -2.25 -7.99 21.12
CA GLY A 415 -3.41 -7.29 20.56
C GLY A 415 -4.02 -6.28 21.54
N GLY A 416 -4.56 -5.19 21.00
CA GLY A 416 -5.11 -4.08 21.79
C GLY A 416 -6.39 -4.44 22.56
N GLU A 417 -6.76 -3.62 23.56
CA GLU A 417 -7.93 -3.85 24.41
C GLU A 417 -9.28 -3.82 23.67
N CYS A 418 -9.34 -3.15 22.51
CA CYS A 418 -10.53 -2.98 21.68
C CYS A 418 -10.43 -3.75 20.35
N THR A 419 -9.28 -3.77 19.69
CA THR A 419 -9.08 -4.52 18.43
C THR A 419 -8.81 -6.00 18.66
N GLY A 420 -8.28 -6.40 19.83
CA GLY A 420 -8.10 -7.79 20.25
C GLY A 420 -7.15 -8.64 19.40
N THR A 421 -6.54 -8.07 18.36
CA THR A 421 -5.90 -8.81 17.26
C THR A 421 -4.37 -8.70 17.36
N PRO A 422 -3.64 -9.82 17.61
CA PRO A 422 -2.18 -9.78 17.66
C PRO A 422 -1.56 -9.25 16.36
N GLY A 423 -0.60 -8.34 16.50
CA GLY A 423 0.06 -7.67 15.38
C GLY A 423 -0.74 -6.54 14.71
N VAL A 424 -1.88 -6.12 15.29
CA VAL A 424 -2.66 -4.95 14.86
C VAL A 424 -3.02 -4.09 16.07
N LEU A 425 -2.91 -2.77 15.93
CA LEU A 425 -3.38 -1.80 16.92
C LEU A 425 -4.07 -0.63 16.22
N SER A 426 -5.27 -0.24 16.65
CA SER A 426 -5.92 0.98 16.15
C SER A 426 -5.14 2.24 16.56
N ALA A 427 -5.26 3.33 15.80
CA ALA A 427 -4.64 4.62 16.16
C ALA A 427 -5.07 5.05 17.59
N ALA A 428 -6.35 4.86 17.94
CA ALA A 428 -6.86 5.12 19.28
C ALA A 428 -6.22 4.27 20.39
N GLU A 429 -5.70 3.08 20.09
CA GLU A 429 -4.93 2.24 21.04
C GLU A 429 -3.46 2.65 21.11
N ILE A 430 -2.85 3.06 19.99
CA ILE A 430 -1.46 3.55 19.98
C ILE A 430 -1.36 4.88 20.75
N VAL A 431 -2.35 5.78 20.59
CA VAL A 431 -2.49 7.00 21.40
C VAL A 431 -2.72 6.72 22.90
N LYS A 432 -3.19 5.53 23.28
CA LYS A 432 -3.21 5.08 24.70
C LYS A 432 -1.86 4.54 25.15
N ILE A 433 -1.16 3.76 24.32
CA ILE A 433 0.18 3.25 24.60
C ILE A 433 1.17 4.41 24.82
N LEU A 434 1.10 5.46 24.00
CA LEU A 434 1.92 6.68 24.11
C LEU A 434 1.74 7.48 25.42
N LYS A 435 0.74 7.13 26.25
CA LYS A 435 0.50 7.74 27.58
C LYS A 435 1.16 6.96 28.72
N ARG A 436 1.98 5.95 28.42
CA ARG A 436 2.76 5.16 29.39
C ARG A 436 4.17 5.72 29.56
N ASP A 437 4.69 5.69 30.79
CA ASP A 437 6.04 6.20 31.13
C ASP A 437 7.21 5.47 30.40
N ASP A 438 6.98 4.24 29.95
CA ASP A 438 7.95 3.41 29.23
C ASP A 438 7.86 3.51 27.71
N ALA A 439 6.80 4.12 27.16
CA ALA A 439 6.61 4.24 25.73
C ALA A 439 7.62 5.21 25.10
N ARG A 440 8.12 4.88 23.90
CA ARG A 440 9.04 5.72 23.11
C ARG A 440 8.55 5.80 21.68
N MET A 441 8.53 7.01 21.13
CA MET A 441 8.19 7.27 19.73
C MET A 441 9.39 7.85 19.00
N THR A 442 9.68 7.30 17.81
CA THR A 442 10.77 7.73 16.94
C THR A 442 10.25 7.83 15.51
N LEU A 443 10.52 8.97 14.86
CA LEU A 443 10.19 9.20 13.45
C LEU A 443 11.24 8.55 12.54
N ASP A 444 10.82 7.71 11.60
CA ASP A 444 11.60 7.40 10.40
C ASP A 444 11.22 8.43 9.32
N GLU A 445 12.09 9.42 9.11
CA GLU A 445 11.85 10.49 8.11
C GLU A 445 11.84 9.97 6.66
N ALA A 446 12.57 8.90 6.37
CA ALA A 446 12.68 8.36 5.02
C ALA A 446 11.44 7.54 4.64
N ALA A 447 10.98 6.70 5.56
CA ALA A 447 9.73 5.96 5.43
C ALA A 447 8.48 6.80 5.74
N ALA A 448 8.64 7.99 6.34
CA ALA A 448 7.57 8.86 6.82
C ALA A 448 6.54 8.10 7.67
N VAL A 449 7.00 7.52 8.78
CA VAL A 449 6.22 6.73 9.74
C VAL A 449 6.72 6.98 11.16
N GLN A 450 5.84 6.82 12.15
CA GLN A 450 6.23 6.76 13.55
C GLN A 450 6.43 5.30 13.97
N ILE A 451 7.53 5.03 14.64
CA ILE A 451 7.81 3.77 15.33
C ILE A 451 7.58 4.00 16.83
N VAL A 452 6.67 3.24 17.43
CA VAL A 452 6.40 3.28 18.88
C VAL A 452 6.80 1.97 19.54
N THR A 453 7.53 2.04 20.65
CA THR A 453 8.03 0.87 21.39
C THR A 453 7.70 0.97 22.87
N TRP A 454 7.38 -0.17 23.52
CA TRP A 454 6.94 -0.24 24.92
C TRP A 454 7.11 -1.67 25.50
N ASP A 455 6.88 -1.86 26.80
CA ASP A 455 7.01 -3.14 27.54
C ASP A 455 8.40 -3.82 27.38
N SER A 456 9.43 -3.07 26.97
CA SER A 456 10.75 -3.53 26.50
C SER A 456 10.80 -4.43 25.26
N ASP A 457 9.73 -5.13 24.89
CA ASP A 457 9.70 -6.10 23.78
C ASP A 457 8.69 -5.78 22.67
N GLN A 458 7.86 -4.74 22.79
CA GLN A 458 6.83 -4.42 21.80
C GLN A 458 7.20 -3.27 20.88
N TRP A 459 6.73 -3.36 19.64
CA TRP A 459 7.00 -2.41 18.55
C TRP A 459 5.73 -2.23 17.69
N VAL A 460 5.46 -1.02 17.22
CA VAL A 460 4.42 -0.74 16.21
C VAL A 460 4.87 0.36 15.26
N SER A 461 4.66 0.15 13.96
CA SER A 461 4.71 1.21 12.95
C SER A 461 3.31 1.74 12.71
N TRP A 462 3.14 3.07 12.69
CA TRP A 462 1.87 3.73 12.43
C TRP A 462 2.07 5.14 11.87
N ASP A 463 0.97 5.82 11.59
CA ASP A 463 0.93 7.19 11.10
C ASP A 463 0.32 8.16 12.12
N ASP A 464 1.06 9.22 12.48
CA ASP A 464 0.57 10.34 13.28
C ASP A 464 0.23 11.56 12.40
N GLN A 465 -0.20 12.67 13.00
CA GLN A 465 -0.44 13.91 12.26
C GLN A 465 0.80 14.36 11.45
N THR A 466 2.01 14.19 12.00
CA THR A 466 3.27 14.57 11.34
C THR A 466 3.48 13.78 10.04
N THR A 467 3.33 12.46 10.10
CA THR A 467 3.57 11.59 8.94
C THR A 467 2.40 11.54 7.96
N LEU A 468 1.15 11.63 8.44
CA LEU A 468 -0.02 11.87 7.58
C LEU A 468 0.12 13.17 6.78
N LYS A 469 0.69 14.23 7.38
CA LYS A 469 1.01 15.45 6.62
C LYS A 469 2.07 15.20 5.55
N MET A 470 3.16 14.49 5.86
CA MET A 470 4.18 14.13 4.86
C MET A 470 3.59 13.34 3.69
N LYS A 471 2.68 12.40 4.00
CA LYS A 471 1.92 11.60 3.02
C LYS A 471 0.91 12.41 2.22
N GLN A 472 0.19 13.36 2.82
CA GLN A 472 -0.68 14.30 2.11
C GLN A 472 0.14 15.21 1.18
N ASP A 473 1.27 15.74 1.64
CA ASP A 473 2.17 16.55 0.79
C ASP A 473 2.77 15.72 -0.36
N PHE A 474 3.05 14.41 -0.15
CA PHE A 474 3.48 13.49 -1.19
C PHE A 474 2.37 13.19 -2.22
N ALA A 475 1.14 12.91 -1.76
CA ALA A 475 0.00 12.68 -2.65
C ALA A 475 -0.28 13.89 -3.56
N ASN A 476 -0.11 15.11 -3.03
CA ASN A 476 -0.20 16.35 -3.78
C ASN A 476 0.94 16.53 -4.80
N ARG A 477 2.19 16.16 -4.45
CA ARG A 477 3.29 16.11 -5.43
C ARG A 477 3.00 15.10 -6.53
N ARG A 478 2.44 13.92 -6.21
CA ARG A 478 2.08 12.86 -7.18
C ARG A 478 0.81 13.12 -7.99
N CYS A 479 0.29 14.36 -8.00
CA CYS A 479 -0.93 14.74 -8.72
C CYS A 479 -2.19 13.93 -8.32
N LEU A 480 -2.17 13.23 -7.18
CA LEU A 480 -3.24 12.29 -6.83
C LEU A 480 -4.55 13.04 -6.58
N GLY A 481 -5.65 12.51 -7.10
CA GLY A 481 -6.97 13.14 -6.97
C GLY A 481 -7.66 12.91 -5.63
N GLY A 482 -7.02 12.24 -4.67
CA GLY A 482 -7.56 12.06 -3.34
C GLY A 482 -6.70 11.27 -2.37
N THR A 483 -7.23 11.13 -1.15
CA THR A 483 -6.79 10.17 -0.14
C THR A 483 -7.97 9.32 0.33
N MET A 484 -7.65 8.16 0.89
CA MET A 484 -8.56 7.16 1.40
C MET A 484 -8.04 6.73 2.79
N VAL A 485 -8.92 6.51 3.77
CA VAL A 485 -8.52 6.03 5.11
C VAL A 485 -9.17 4.68 5.45
N TRP A 486 -8.35 3.76 5.95
CA TRP A 486 -8.78 2.51 6.58
C TRP A 486 -8.42 2.56 8.07
N ALA A 487 -9.34 2.66 9.02
CA ALA A 487 -10.78 2.89 8.88
C ALA A 487 -11.21 4.02 9.83
N ILE A 488 -12.34 4.68 9.51
CA ILE A 488 -12.85 5.87 10.23
C ILE A 488 -12.94 5.62 11.74
N ASP A 489 -13.40 4.43 12.12
CA ASP A 489 -13.71 4.02 13.49
C ASP A 489 -12.49 3.53 14.30
N LEU A 490 -11.28 3.58 13.73
CA LEU A 490 -10.01 3.26 14.41
C LEU A 490 -9.25 4.51 14.93
N ASP A 491 -9.66 5.71 14.50
CA ASP A 491 -9.13 7.02 14.93
C ASP A 491 -9.82 7.52 16.22
N ASP A 492 -9.10 8.25 17.07
CA ASP A 492 -9.69 8.97 18.21
C ASP A 492 -10.23 10.36 17.83
N GLY A 493 -10.04 10.75 16.57
CA GLY A 493 -10.43 12.01 15.94
C GLY A 493 -9.25 12.93 15.63
N THR A 494 -8.03 12.55 16.04
CA THR A 494 -6.83 13.35 15.80
C THR A 494 -6.29 13.21 14.38
N LEU A 495 -6.34 12.02 13.79
CA LEU A 495 -5.78 11.75 12.46
C LEU A 495 -6.64 12.37 11.35
N ILE A 496 -7.96 12.21 11.41
CA ILE A 496 -8.88 12.90 10.50
C ILE A 496 -8.87 14.42 10.73
N GLY A 497 -8.56 14.85 11.95
CA GLY A 497 -8.35 16.25 12.33
C GLY A 497 -7.27 16.92 11.48
N GLU A 498 -6.12 16.26 11.29
CA GLU A 498 -5.01 16.74 10.45
C GLU A 498 -5.31 16.61 8.95
N LEU A 499 -5.76 15.44 8.47
CA LEU A 499 -6.07 15.26 7.04
C LEU A 499 -7.08 16.28 6.55
N GLY A 500 -8.06 16.63 7.40
CA GLY A 500 -9.02 17.68 7.11
C GLY A 500 -8.65 19.08 7.59
N ALA A 501 -7.50 19.30 8.25
CA ALA A 501 -7.11 20.59 8.84
C ALA A 501 -7.30 21.73 7.83
N ASN A 502 -6.80 21.50 6.62
CA ASN A 502 -6.72 22.47 5.53
C ASN A 502 -7.95 22.49 4.59
N LEU A 503 -8.97 21.65 4.82
CA LEU A 503 -10.16 21.55 3.96
C LEU A 503 -11.15 22.72 4.15
N ASN A 504 -11.61 23.32 3.05
CA ASN A 504 -12.56 24.44 3.04
C ASN A 504 -14.04 24.03 3.25
N ARG A 505 -14.31 22.84 3.81
CA ARG A 505 -15.66 22.31 4.02
C ARG A 505 -16.13 22.56 5.46
N PRO A 506 -17.41 22.92 5.70
CA PRO A 506 -17.92 23.12 7.06
C PRO A 506 -17.79 21.84 7.91
N LYS A 507 -16.94 21.88 8.92
CA LYS A 507 -16.72 20.77 9.87
C LYS A 507 -17.87 20.73 10.87
N ALA A 508 -18.52 19.57 11.00
CA ALA A 508 -19.50 19.35 12.07
C ALA A 508 -18.77 19.19 13.41
N GLN A 509 -19.41 19.57 14.52
CA GLN A 509 -18.87 19.22 15.83
C GLN A 509 -19.00 17.72 16.06
N VAL A 510 -17.87 17.08 16.38
CA VAL A 510 -17.81 15.71 16.90
C VAL A 510 -18.57 15.67 18.22
N TYR A 511 -19.53 14.75 18.35
CA TYR A 511 -20.43 14.74 19.50
C TYR A 511 -19.82 14.00 20.71
N ASN A 512 -19.13 14.77 21.54
CA ASN A 512 -18.83 14.46 22.94
C ASN A 512 -18.01 13.17 23.18
N SER A 513 -16.76 13.18 22.75
CA SER A 513 -15.74 12.25 23.21
C SER A 513 -15.54 12.34 24.73
N THR A 514 -15.61 11.22 25.44
CA THR A 514 -15.10 11.12 26.83
C THR A 514 -13.56 11.15 26.90
N TYR A 515 -12.88 11.31 25.76
CA TYR A 515 -11.43 11.20 25.58
C TYR A 515 -10.69 12.53 25.33
N MET A 516 -11.32 13.58 24.78
CA MET A 516 -10.69 14.90 24.58
C MET A 516 -10.66 15.75 25.87
N MET A 517 -10.09 15.19 26.94
CA MET A 517 -9.76 15.87 28.20
C MET A 517 -8.35 15.47 28.66
N ALA A 518 -7.38 15.63 27.77
CA ALA A 518 -5.96 15.74 28.05
C ALA A 518 -5.41 16.84 27.13
N ASP A 519 -4.54 17.71 27.66
CA ASP A 519 -4.14 18.94 26.96
C ASP A 519 -3.39 18.68 25.64
N THR A 520 -3.43 19.67 24.74
CA THR A 520 -2.61 19.72 23.54
C THR A 520 -1.14 20.00 23.89
N ALA A 521 -0.49 19.01 24.48
CA ALA A 521 0.95 18.96 24.62
C ALA A 521 1.57 18.75 23.23
N THR A 522 2.13 19.81 22.65
CA THR A 522 3.01 19.68 21.49
C THR A 522 4.22 18.86 21.89
N TYR A 523 4.41 17.68 21.30
CA TYR A 523 5.59 16.84 21.50
C TYR A 523 6.83 17.53 20.91
N THR A 524 7.46 18.41 21.70
CA THR A 524 8.76 19.01 21.37
C THR A 524 9.86 17.98 21.60
N SER A 525 10.70 17.77 20.58
CA SER A 525 11.93 16.99 20.71
C SER A 525 12.81 17.55 21.84
N GLY A 526 13.41 16.66 22.64
CA GLY A 526 14.28 17.04 23.74
C GLY A 526 15.57 17.70 23.25
N GLU A 527 16.02 18.73 23.96
CA GLU A 527 17.24 19.48 23.65
C GLU A 527 18.52 18.66 23.86
N GLU A 528 19.61 19.13 23.25
CA GLU A 528 20.96 18.57 23.37
C GLU A 528 21.46 18.58 24.83
N ALA A 529 22.14 17.52 25.24
CA ALA A 529 22.79 17.43 26.55
C ALA A 529 24.32 17.54 26.41
N GLU A 530 24.88 18.75 26.61
CA GLU A 530 26.31 18.92 26.84
C GLU A 530 26.71 18.35 28.22
N LEU A 531 27.50 17.26 28.26
CA LEU A 531 28.73 17.10 29.07
C LEU A 531 29.39 15.71 28.92
#